data_AF-A0A373VBZ7-F1
#
_entry.id   AF-A0A373VBZ7-F1
#
_cell.length_a   1.000
_cell.length_b   1.000
_cell.length_c   1.000
_cell.angle_alpha   90.00
_cell.angle_beta   90.00
_cell.angle_gamma   90.00
#
_symmetry.space_group_name_H-M   'P 1'
#
loop_
_entity.id
_entity.type
_entity.pdbx_description
1 polymer ?
#
loop_
_entity_poly.entity_id
_entity_poly.type
_entity_poly.pdbx_seq_one_letter_code
_entity_poly.pdbx_strand_id
1 'polypeptide(L)' 'MRKCEKCGASMKLDLRLKVNGGGYGMVVRVDEKQKATTIDDVRVAVCPECGYTEMYLEDLTKLKS' A
#
# COMPACT_ATOMS: atom_id res chain seq x y z
N MET A 1 -8.25 13.17 -2.35
CA MET A 1 -9.15 12.23 -1.65
C MET A 1 -9.52 11.11 -2.63
N ARG A 2 -9.09 9.87 -2.37
CA ARG A 2 -9.35 8.73 -3.26
C ARG A 2 -10.82 8.29 -3.16
N LYS A 3 -11.41 7.94 -4.29
CA LYS A 3 -12.78 7.43 -4.42
C LYS A 3 -12.74 5.92 -4.63
N CYS A 4 -13.64 5.20 -3.97
CA CYS A 4 -13.78 3.77 -4.13
C CYS A 4 -14.26 3.46 -5.55
N GLU A 5 -13.52 2.62 -6.27
CA GLU A 5 -13.89 2.20 -7.64
C GLU A 5 -15.21 1.41 -7.70
N LYS A 6 -15.65 0.80 -6.59
CA LYS A 6 -16.88 -0.01 -6.56
C LYS A 6 -18.15 0.79 -6.28
N CYS A 7 -18.10 1.79 -5.38
CA CYS A 7 -19.30 2.52 -4.95
C CYS A 7 -19.16 4.05 -4.92
N GLY A 8 -17.99 4.61 -5.30
CA GLY A 8 -17.77 6.05 -5.34
C GLY A 8 -17.61 6.74 -3.98
N ALA A 9 -17.70 6.01 -2.86
CA ALA A 9 -17.48 6.58 -1.53
C ALA A 9 -16.02 7.04 -1.34
N SER A 10 -15.80 7.99 -0.43
CA SER A 10 -14.44 8.41 -0.07
C SER A 10 -13.76 7.33 0.76
N MET A 11 -12.55 6.94 0.36
CA MET A 11 -11.81 5.87 1.05
C MET A 11 -11.01 6.42 2.24
N LYS A 12 -10.82 5.58 3.27
CA LYS A 12 -9.82 5.83 4.31
C LYS A 12 -8.45 5.43 3.77
N LEU A 13 -7.49 6.35 3.84
CA LEU A 13 -6.14 6.21 3.27
C LEU A 13 -5.10 5.96 4.38
N ASP A 14 -3.87 5.71 3.96
CA ASP A 14 -2.66 5.63 4.79
C ASP A 14 -2.66 4.53 5.86
N LEU A 15 -3.55 3.55 5.72
CA LEU A 15 -3.57 2.37 6.56
C LEU A 15 -2.38 1.47 6.22
N ARG A 16 -1.98 0.64 7.17
CA ARG A 16 -0.86 -0.31 7.02
C ARG A 16 -1.37 -1.72 7.15
N LEU A 17 -0.86 -2.62 6.31
CA LEU A 17 -1.13 -4.03 6.42
C LEU A 17 -0.26 -4.62 7.54
N LYS A 18 -0.90 -5.25 8.52
CA LYS A 18 -0.25 -5.90 9.65
C LYS A 18 -0.80 -7.30 9.84
N VAL A 19 0.07 -8.19 10.28
CA VAL A 19 -0.32 -9.51 10.79
C VAL A 19 -0.77 -9.37 12.24
N ASN A 20 -1.84 -10.06 12.61
CA ASN A 20 -2.33 -10.06 14.00
C ASN A 20 -1.27 -10.64 14.94
N GLY A 21 -1.02 -9.97 16.07
CA GLY A 21 0.01 -10.37 17.03
C GLY A 21 1.45 -10.12 16.57
N GLY A 22 1.68 -9.53 15.39
CA GLY A 22 3.01 -9.19 14.90
C GLY A 22 3.20 -7.68 14.71
N GLY A 23 4.41 -7.20 14.98
CA GLY A 23 4.82 -5.81 14.77
C GLY A 23 5.32 -5.49 13.35
N TYR A 24 5.23 -6.45 12.43
CA TYR A 24 5.85 -6.36 11.10
C TYR A 24 4.90 -5.73 10.07
N GLY A 25 5.47 -4.93 9.16
CA GLY A 25 4.80 -4.39 7.97
C GLY A 25 5.26 -5.09 6.69
N MET A 26 4.50 -4.94 5.61
CA MET A 26 4.89 -5.41 4.28
C MET A 26 5.58 -4.29 3.49
N VAL A 27 6.71 -4.60 2.85
CA VAL A 27 7.45 -3.67 1.99
C VAL A 27 7.56 -4.23 0.57
N VAL A 28 7.68 -3.35 -0.42
CA VAL A 28 8.01 -3.73 -1.80
C VAL A 28 9.51 -3.54 -2.03
N ARG A 29 10.15 -4.54 -2.65
CA ARG A 29 11.59 -4.52 -2.97
C ARG A 29 11.80 -4.79 -4.46
N VAL A 30 12.87 -4.22 -5.01
CA VAL A 30 13.44 -4.64 -6.29
C VAL A 30 14.69 -5.44 -5.99
N ASP A 31 14.72 -6.68 -6.46
CA ASP A 31 15.91 -7.54 -6.39
C ASP A 31 16.71 -7.38 -7.68
N GLU A 32 17.80 -6.62 -7.60
CA GLU A 32 18.81 -6.59 -8.65
C GLU A 32 19.92 -7.61 -8.32
N LYS A 33 20.65 -8.07 -9.35
CA LYS A 33 21.62 -9.18 -9.28
C LYS A 33 22.57 -9.18 -8.08
N GLN A 34 22.83 -8.05 -7.43
CA GLN A 34 23.67 -7.95 -6.22
C GLN A 34 23.11 -7.07 -5.09
N LYS A 35 21.94 -6.44 -5.24
CA LYS A 35 21.36 -5.56 -4.21
C LYS A 35 19.84 -5.63 -4.23
N ALA A 36 19.26 -5.86 -3.06
CA ALA A 36 17.83 -5.69 -2.83
C ALA A 36 17.59 -4.28 -2.30
N THR A 37 16.87 -3.45 -3.05
CA THR A 37 16.50 -2.09 -2.63
C THR A 37 15.05 -2.08 -2.18
N THR A 38 14.80 -1.64 -0.95
CA THR A 38 13.42 -1.42 -0.47
C THR A 38 12.89 -0.13 -1.08
N ILE A 39 11.78 -0.26 -1.81
CA ILE A 39 11.06 0.86 -2.42
C ILE A 39 10.36 1.61 -1.30
N ASP A 40 9.28 1.06 -0.74
CA ASP A 40 8.51 1.66 0.35
C ASP A 40 7.65 0.59 1.06
N ASP A 41 7.06 0.96 2.19
CA ASP A 41 6.00 0.21 2.86
C ASP A 41 4.72 0.20 2.01
N VAL A 42 4.02 -0.94 1.96
CA VAL A 42 2.71 -1.05 1.34
C VAL A 42 1.68 -0.27 2.17
N ARG A 43 1.03 0.71 1.53
CA ARG A 43 -0.12 1.43 2.08
C ARG A 43 -1.41 0.79 1.61
N VAL A 44 -2.45 0.94 2.42
CA VAL A 44 -3.77 0.38 2.17
C VAL A 44 -4.81 1.48 2.24
N ALA A 45 -5.69 1.49 1.24
CA ALA A 45 -6.91 2.27 1.23
C ALA A 45 -8.11 1.33 1.42
N VAL A 46 -9.03 1.66 2.32
CA VAL A 46 -10.24 0.85 2.55
C VAL A 46 -11.48 1.72 2.39
N CYS A 47 -12.44 1.24 1.60
CA CYS A 47 -13.76 1.83 1.51
C CYS A 47 -14.57 1.50 2.78
N PRO A 48 -15.03 2.50 3.55
CA PRO A 48 -15.80 2.24 4.76
C PRO A 48 -17.21 1.71 4.48
N GLU A 49 -17.74 1.92 3.27
CA GLU A 49 -19.11 1.54 2.90
C GLU A 49 -19.22 0.10 2.38
N CYS A 50 -18.29 -0.33 1.52
CA CYS A 50 -18.37 -1.64 0.87
C CYS A 50 -17.17 -2.56 1.14
N GLY A 51 -16.19 -2.12 1.93
CA GLY A 51 -15.01 -2.92 2.30
C GLY A 51 -13.98 -3.12 1.18
N TYR A 52 -14.20 -2.56 -0.02
CA TYR A 52 -13.21 -2.61 -1.09
C TYR A 52 -11.87 -2.07 -0.60
N THR A 53 -10.83 -2.88 -0.78
CA THR A 53 -9.49 -2.65 -0.25
C THR A 53 -8.49 -2.59 -1.39
N GLU A 54 -7.69 -1.55 -1.41
CA GLU A 54 -6.68 -1.30 -2.44
C GLU A 54 -5.31 -1.12 -1.78
N MET A 55 -4.29 -1.77 -2.32
CA MET A 55 -2.90 -1.62 -1.90
C MET A 55 -2.15 -0.71 -2.86
N TYR A 56 -1.31 0.17 -2.35
CA TYR A 56 -0.54 1.12 -3.16
C TYR A 56 0.78 1.51 -2.48
N LEU A 57 1.67 2.13 -3.26
CA LEU A 57 2.87 2.79 -2.77
C LEU A 57 2.67 4.31 -2.85
N GLU A 58 3.06 5.02 -1.79
CA GLU A 58 2.95 6.48 -1.74
C GLU A 58 4.12 7.10 -2.52
N ASP A 59 5.34 6.66 -2.24
CA ASP A 59 6.54 7.13 -2.92
C ASP A 59 6.94 6.20 -4.08
N LEU A 60 6.82 6.74 -5.30
CA LEU A 60 7.19 6.05 -6.54
C LEU A 60 8.56 6.50 -7.07
N THR A 61 9.29 7.38 -6.38
CA THR A 61 10.56 7.94 -6.87
C THR A 61 11.58 6.84 -7.17
N LYS A 62 11.67 5.83 -6.30
CA LYS A 62 12.56 4.67 -6.48
C LYS A 62 12.13 3.70 -7.59
N LEU A 63 10.94 3.88 -8.16
CA LEU A 63 10.44 3.10 -9.31
C LEU A 63 10.63 3.83 -10.64
N LYS A 64 10.83 5.15 -10.62
CA LYS A 64 11.02 5.95 -11.82
C LYS A 64 12.52 5.97 -12.14
N SER A 65 12.89 5.34 -13.24
CA SER A 65 14.23 5.39 -13.85
C SER A 65 14.58 6.77 -14.41
#